data_AF-A0A3D3SW77-F1
#
_entry.id   AF-A0A3D3SW77-F1
#
_cell.length_a   1.000
_cell.length_b   1.000
_cell.length_c   1.000
_cell.angle_alpha   90.00
_cell.angle_beta   90.00
_cell.angle_gamma   90.00
#
_symmetry.space_group_name_H-M   'P 1'
#
loop_
_entity.id
_entity.type
_entity.pdbx_description
1 polymer ?
#
loop_
_entity_poly.entity_id
_entity_poly.type
_entity_poly.pdbx_seq_one_letter_code
_entity_poly.pdbx_strand_id
1 'polypeptide(L)'
;RIMNPTQDMLEQRVAALEGGIASLALASGQAAITYAIQTIAEAGDNIVSAATLYGGTYNLFAHTLPQYGIEVRFADYRKPESFEVHIDAKTKAIYCETIGNPLGNVTDIGRLAEIAHRHGVPLIVDNTVPSPYLCRPIEHGADIVVHSLTKYMGGHGTTVAGAIV
;
A
#
# COMPACT_ATOMS: atom_id res chain seq x y z
N ARG A 1 1.88 11.17 -20.69
CA ARG A 1 2.60 11.37 -19.40
C ARG A 1 1.64 11.65 -18.25
N ILE A 2 0.71 12.61 -18.40
CA ILE A 2 -0.21 12.97 -17.31
C ILE A 2 -1.46 12.08 -17.33
N MET A 3 -2.14 11.96 -18.48
CA MET A 3 -3.31 11.11 -18.64
C MET A 3 -3.34 10.50 -20.06
N ASN A 4 -4.01 9.36 -20.19
CA ASN A 4 -4.31 8.70 -21.46
C ASN A 4 -5.73 8.07 -21.39
N PRO A 5 -6.61 8.22 -22.40
CA PRO A 5 -7.98 7.70 -22.34
C PRO A 5 -8.09 6.17 -22.14
N THR A 6 -7.14 5.39 -22.66
CA THR A 6 -7.10 3.94 -22.42
C THR A 6 -6.75 3.63 -20.96
N GLN A 7 -5.86 4.43 -20.37
CA GLN A 7 -5.48 4.32 -18.96
C GLN A 7 -6.64 4.75 -18.05
N ASP A 8 -7.34 5.83 -18.38
CA ASP A 8 -8.51 6.32 -17.63
C ASP A 8 -9.61 5.26 -17.52
N MET A 9 -9.87 4.49 -18.60
CA MET A 9 -10.81 3.37 -18.54
C MET A 9 -10.36 2.26 -17.57
N LEU A 10 -9.06 1.95 -17.51
CA LEU A 10 -8.52 1.03 -16.53
C LEU A 10 -8.69 1.61 -15.12
N GLU A 11 -8.35 2.89 -14.94
CA GLU A 11 -8.39 3.57 -13.65
C GLU A 11 -9.82 3.59 -13.06
N GLN A 12 -10.81 3.96 -13.86
CA GLN A 12 -12.21 3.98 -13.44
C GLN A 12 -12.70 2.58 -13.02
N ARG A 13 -12.29 1.54 -13.74
CA ARG A 13 -12.67 0.15 -13.42
C ARG A 13 -11.99 -0.36 -12.16
N VAL A 14 -10.71 -0.08 -11.98
CA VAL A 14 -9.98 -0.49 -10.77
C VAL A 14 -10.54 0.21 -9.53
N ALA A 15 -10.83 1.52 -9.64
CA ALA A 15 -11.50 2.26 -8.57
C ALA A 15 -12.86 1.64 -8.21
N ALA A 16 -13.69 1.37 -9.22
CA ALA A 16 -15.00 0.75 -9.01
C ALA A 16 -14.91 -0.65 -8.40
N LEU A 17 -13.91 -1.46 -8.77
CA LEU A 17 -13.69 -2.80 -8.22
C LEU A 17 -13.30 -2.78 -6.74
N GLU A 18 -12.51 -1.79 -6.32
CA GLU A 18 -12.11 -1.60 -4.91
C GLU A 18 -13.17 -0.88 -4.07
N GLY A 19 -14.17 -0.25 -4.71
CA GLY A 19 -15.09 0.66 -4.04
C GLY A 19 -14.46 2.02 -3.68
N GLY A 20 -13.36 2.37 -4.34
CA GLY A 20 -12.68 3.67 -4.20
C GLY A 20 -13.27 4.76 -5.09
N ILE A 21 -12.83 6.00 -4.85
CA ILE A 21 -13.37 7.18 -5.55
C ILE A 21 -12.65 7.50 -6.87
N ALA A 22 -11.40 7.08 -7.00
CA ALA A 22 -10.54 7.30 -8.16
C ALA A 22 -9.42 6.26 -8.15
N SER A 23 -8.66 6.14 -9.23
CA SER A 23 -7.39 5.44 -9.19
C SER A 23 -6.39 6.05 -10.18
N LEU A 24 -5.12 5.69 -10.03
CA LEU A 24 -4.02 6.12 -10.87
C LEU A 24 -3.20 4.90 -11.29
N ALA A 25 -3.16 4.62 -12.58
CA ALA A 25 -2.35 3.54 -13.12
C ALA A 25 -0.91 4.01 -13.37
N LEU A 26 0.03 3.11 -13.07
CA LEU A 26 1.46 3.37 -13.03
C LEU A 26 2.25 2.25 -13.70
N ALA A 27 3.53 2.54 -13.97
CA ALA A 27 4.41 1.65 -14.71
C ALA A 27 4.66 0.29 -14.03
N SER A 28 4.50 0.18 -12.71
CA SER A 28 4.66 -1.07 -11.96
C SER A 28 4.04 -0.97 -10.56
N GLY A 29 3.84 -2.11 -9.89
CA GLY A 29 3.43 -2.12 -8.48
C GLY A 29 4.45 -1.43 -7.55
N GLN A 30 5.75 -1.53 -7.84
CA GLN A 30 6.78 -0.81 -7.07
C GLN A 30 6.68 0.71 -7.28
N ALA A 31 6.31 1.16 -8.49
CA ALA A 31 6.02 2.56 -8.73
C ALA A 31 4.77 3.01 -7.95
N ALA A 32 3.72 2.17 -7.88
CA ALA A 32 2.52 2.46 -7.09
C ALA A 32 2.84 2.63 -5.60
N ILE A 33 3.57 1.70 -4.98
CA ILE A 33 3.97 1.80 -3.58
C ILE A 33 4.84 3.04 -3.34
N THR A 34 5.85 3.26 -4.20
CA THR A 34 6.75 4.41 -4.06
C THR A 34 6.00 5.74 -4.17
N TYR A 35 5.11 5.88 -5.15
CA TYR A 35 4.34 7.11 -5.36
C TYR A 35 3.32 7.32 -4.24
N ALA A 36 2.67 6.27 -3.74
CA ALA A 36 1.75 6.38 -2.61
C ALA A 36 2.45 6.97 -1.38
N ILE A 37 3.69 6.56 -1.10
CA ILE A 37 4.46 7.06 0.05
C ILE A 37 5.04 8.45 -0.22
N GLN A 38 5.72 8.66 -1.34
CA GLN A 38 6.37 9.95 -1.65
C GLN A 38 5.38 11.11 -1.87
N THR A 39 4.11 10.81 -2.13
CA THR A 39 3.06 11.84 -2.22
C THR A 39 2.75 12.46 -0.85
N ILE A 40 2.94 11.72 0.25
CA ILE A 40 2.54 12.13 1.60
C ILE A 40 3.70 12.27 2.59
N ALA A 41 4.90 11.82 2.22
CA ALA A 41 6.09 11.85 3.05
C ALA A 41 7.28 12.49 2.32
N GLU A 42 8.06 13.27 3.05
CA GLU A 42 9.28 13.93 2.58
C GLU A 42 10.47 13.65 3.53
N ALA A 43 11.64 14.19 3.20
CA ALA A 43 12.83 13.98 4.01
C ALA A 43 12.63 14.50 5.45
N GLY A 44 12.89 13.62 6.42
CA GLY A 44 12.66 13.87 7.85
C GLY A 44 11.35 13.28 8.38
N ASP A 45 10.51 12.72 7.53
CA ASP A 45 9.30 11.98 7.93
C ASP A 45 9.56 10.48 8.10
N ASN A 46 8.58 9.78 8.70
CA ASN A 46 8.59 8.33 8.82
C ASN A 46 7.25 7.68 8.44
N ILE A 47 7.26 6.38 8.14
CA ILE A 47 6.07 5.53 8.08
C ILE A 47 6.25 4.30 8.97
N VAL A 48 5.15 3.69 9.40
CA VAL A 48 5.15 2.41 10.12
C VAL A 48 4.66 1.31 9.19
N SER A 49 5.41 0.23 9.03
CA SER A 49 5.07 -0.87 8.12
C SER A 49 5.05 -2.21 8.83
N ALA A 50 4.21 -3.14 8.37
CA ALA A 50 4.40 -4.55 8.67
C ALA A 50 5.80 -5.01 8.22
N ALA A 51 6.43 -5.92 8.98
CA ALA A 51 7.73 -6.49 8.62
C ALA A 51 7.66 -7.59 7.55
N THR A 52 6.52 -8.28 7.44
CA THR A 52 6.32 -9.41 6.52
C THR A 52 5.71 -8.92 5.21
N LEU A 53 6.58 -8.47 4.29
CA LEU A 53 6.19 -7.92 2.99
C LEU A 53 6.86 -8.68 1.86
N TYR A 54 6.39 -8.45 0.64
CA TYR A 54 7.12 -8.74 -0.57
C TYR A 54 8.56 -8.21 -0.47
N GLY A 55 9.55 -9.06 -0.75
CA GLY A 55 10.96 -8.73 -0.54
C GLY A 55 11.43 -7.47 -1.27
N GLY A 56 10.85 -7.14 -2.43
CA GLY A 56 11.12 -5.88 -3.12
C GLY A 56 10.65 -4.66 -2.34
N THR A 57 9.44 -4.73 -1.78
CA THR A 57 8.86 -3.67 -0.92
C THR A 57 9.65 -3.54 0.39
N TYR A 58 10.03 -4.65 1.01
CA TYR A 58 10.90 -4.62 2.19
C TYR A 58 12.24 -3.93 1.89
N ASN A 59 12.88 -4.24 0.76
CA ASN A 59 14.13 -3.60 0.35
C ASN A 59 13.95 -2.10 0.08
N LEU A 60 12.89 -1.71 -0.64
CA LEU A 60 12.51 -0.31 -0.84
C LEU A 60 12.43 0.44 0.50
N PHE A 61 11.78 -0.17 1.49
CA PHE A 61 11.54 0.45 2.81
C PHE A 61 12.79 0.48 3.69
N ALA A 62 13.54 -0.62 3.74
CA ALA A 62 14.70 -0.75 4.62
C ALA A 62 15.94 -0.01 4.10
N HIS A 63 16.03 0.22 2.79
CA HIS A 63 17.28 0.68 2.16
C HIS A 63 17.12 1.86 1.23
N THR A 64 16.10 1.90 0.37
CA THR A 64 15.96 2.96 -0.63
C THR A 64 15.30 4.23 -0.06
N LEU A 65 14.17 4.11 0.65
CA LEU A 65 13.50 5.27 1.25
C LEU A 65 14.38 6.01 2.29
N PRO A 66 15.18 5.33 3.13
CA PRO A 66 16.12 6.02 4.03
C PRO A 66 17.17 6.86 3.30
N GLN A 67 17.58 6.48 2.07
CA GLN A 67 18.47 7.32 1.26
C GLN A 67 17.81 8.61 0.78
N TYR A 68 16.47 8.64 0.74
CA TYR A 68 15.68 9.86 0.48
C TYR A 68 15.29 10.60 1.76
N GLY A 69 15.77 10.15 2.92
CA GLY A 69 15.47 10.75 4.21
C GLY A 69 14.10 10.36 4.79
N ILE A 70 13.43 9.34 4.25
CA ILE A 70 12.17 8.81 4.79
C ILE A 70 12.48 7.54 5.58
N GLU A 71 12.24 7.56 6.89
CA GLU A 71 12.45 6.41 7.76
C GLU A 71 11.28 5.42 7.66
N VAL A 72 11.56 4.12 7.65
CA VAL A 72 10.52 3.09 7.81
C VAL A 72 10.75 2.31 9.09
N ARG A 73 9.74 2.29 9.96
CA ARG A 73 9.74 1.55 11.23
C ARG A 73 8.89 0.30 11.09
N PHE A 74 9.46 -0.86 11.39
CA PHE A 74 8.80 -2.13 11.17
C PHE A 74 8.11 -2.66 12.44
N ALA A 75 6.88 -3.13 12.28
CA ALA A 75 6.03 -3.68 13.33
C ALA A 75 5.61 -5.14 13.03
N ASP A 76 5.15 -5.85 14.07
CA ASP A 76 4.72 -7.25 13.98
C ASP A 76 3.22 -7.31 13.64
N TYR A 77 2.90 -7.84 12.46
CA TYR A 77 1.51 -7.97 12.00
C TYR A 77 0.61 -8.80 12.93
N ARG A 78 1.20 -9.71 13.73
CA ARG A 78 0.46 -10.56 14.69
C ARG A 78 -0.05 -9.78 15.90
N LYS A 79 0.48 -8.57 16.10
CA LYS A 79 0.24 -7.70 17.24
C LYS A 79 -0.02 -6.29 16.70
N PRO A 80 -1.24 -5.97 16.22
CA PRO A 80 -1.56 -4.66 15.67
C PRO A 80 -1.12 -3.49 16.58
N GLU A 81 -1.20 -3.66 17.90
CA GLU A 81 -0.72 -2.68 18.89
C GLU A 81 0.77 -2.35 18.79
N SER A 82 1.59 -3.23 18.20
CA SER A 82 3.01 -2.97 17.96
C SER A 82 3.27 -1.90 16.91
N PHE A 83 2.26 -1.53 16.10
CA PHE A 83 2.37 -0.40 15.18
C PHE A 83 2.33 0.93 15.95
N GLU A 84 1.46 1.01 16.95
CA GLU A 84 1.13 2.25 17.66
C GLU A 84 2.35 2.83 18.40
N VAL A 85 3.25 1.98 18.92
CA VAL A 85 4.46 2.42 19.63
C VAL A 85 5.50 3.09 18.73
N HIS A 86 5.37 2.95 17.40
CA HIS A 86 6.29 3.54 16.42
C HIS A 86 5.77 4.86 15.83
N ILE A 87 4.55 5.26 16.18
CA ILE A 87 3.92 6.47 15.67
C ILE A 87 4.39 7.69 16.48
N ASP A 88 4.79 8.74 15.78
CA ASP A 88 5.12 10.04 16.34
C ASP A 88 4.54 11.18 15.48
N ALA A 89 4.88 12.44 15.84
CA ALA A 89 4.39 13.62 15.13
C ALA A 89 4.90 13.74 13.66
N LYS A 90 5.83 12.90 13.24
CA LYS A 90 6.41 12.84 11.89
C LYS A 90 5.95 11.61 11.10
N THR A 91 5.16 10.74 11.70
CA THR A 91 4.58 9.60 10.99
C THR A 91 3.57 10.07 9.96
N LYS A 92 3.66 9.53 8.73
CA LYS A 92 2.79 9.92 7.60
C LYS A 92 1.82 8.85 7.17
N ALA A 93 2.09 7.58 7.47
CA ALA A 93 1.19 6.48 7.14
C ALA A 93 1.51 5.22 7.93
N ILE A 94 0.53 4.33 7.98
CA ILE A 94 0.73 2.91 8.25
C ILE A 94 0.67 2.15 6.91
N TYR A 95 1.52 1.15 6.72
CA TYR A 95 1.53 0.28 5.54
C TYR A 95 1.40 -1.20 5.92
N CYS A 96 0.61 -1.96 5.17
CA CYS A 96 0.59 -3.41 5.23
C CYS A 96 0.24 -4.08 3.90
N GLU A 97 0.47 -5.40 3.82
CA GLU A 97 -0.11 -6.27 2.79
C GLU A 97 -1.35 -6.96 3.36
N THR A 98 -2.40 -7.08 2.56
CA THR A 98 -3.57 -7.91 2.89
C THR A 98 -3.18 -9.35 3.20
N ILE A 99 -2.39 -9.95 2.30
CA ILE A 99 -1.77 -11.26 2.43
C ILE A 99 -0.28 -11.10 2.16
N GLY A 100 0.54 -11.27 3.20
CA GLY A 100 1.99 -11.12 3.12
C GLY A 100 2.65 -12.14 2.19
N ASN A 101 3.55 -11.71 1.31
CA ASN A 101 4.28 -12.61 0.41
C ASN A 101 5.74 -12.79 0.86
N PRO A 102 6.26 -14.01 1.12
CA PRO A 102 5.70 -15.32 0.75
C PRO A 102 4.95 -16.07 1.86
N LEU A 103 4.87 -15.51 3.07
CA LEU A 103 4.38 -16.23 4.24
C LEU A 103 2.88 -16.55 4.22
N GLY A 104 2.09 -15.86 3.39
CA GLY A 104 0.64 -16.04 3.29
C GLY A 104 -0.12 -15.57 4.52
N ASN A 105 0.49 -14.74 5.37
CA ASN A 105 -0.13 -14.25 6.58
C ASN A 105 -1.16 -13.16 6.27
N VAL A 106 -2.27 -13.16 7.01
CA VAL A 106 -3.37 -12.21 6.85
C VAL A 106 -3.22 -11.09 7.89
N THR A 107 -3.39 -9.85 7.45
CA THR A 107 -3.35 -8.67 8.32
C THR A 107 -4.75 -8.27 8.77
N ASP A 108 -4.90 -7.87 10.03
CA ASP A 108 -6.13 -7.27 10.55
C ASP A 108 -6.23 -5.79 10.11
N ILE A 109 -6.82 -5.58 8.93
CA ILE A 109 -6.94 -4.24 8.30
C ILE A 109 -7.76 -3.31 9.18
N GLY A 110 -8.89 -3.78 9.73
CA GLY A 110 -9.77 -2.96 10.55
C GLY A 110 -9.07 -2.45 11.80
N ARG A 111 -8.32 -3.32 12.49
CA ARG A 111 -7.57 -2.90 13.67
C ARG A 111 -6.45 -1.93 13.35
N LEU A 112 -5.74 -2.10 12.22
CA LEU A 112 -4.73 -1.15 11.78
C LEU A 112 -5.33 0.20 11.35
N ALA A 113 -6.49 0.20 10.70
CA ALA A 113 -7.20 1.41 10.33
C ALA A 113 -7.60 2.22 11.57
N GLU A 114 -8.17 1.55 12.59
CA GLU A 114 -8.47 2.20 13.87
C GLU A 114 -7.23 2.83 14.53
N ILE A 115 -6.08 2.15 14.48
CA ILE A 115 -4.81 2.69 14.99
C ILE A 115 -4.39 3.91 14.17
N ALA A 116 -4.34 3.79 12.84
CA ALA A 116 -3.94 4.86 11.94
C ALA A 116 -4.79 6.13 12.16
N HIS A 117 -6.12 5.96 12.19
CA HIS A 117 -7.07 7.06 12.33
C HIS A 117 -7.02 7.73 13.71
N ARG A 118 -6.73 7.00 14.81
CA ARG A 118 -6.50 7.61 16.13
C ARG A 118 -5.36 8.63 16.13
N HIS A 119 -4.37 8.42 15.26
CA HIS A 119 -3.20 9.29 15.14
C HIS A 119 -3.29 10.23 13.92
N GLY A 120 -4.42 10.23 13.21
CA GLY A 120 -4.65 11.14 12.07
C GLY A 120 -3.80 10.83 10.84
N VAL A 121 -3.33 9.60 10.67
CA VAL A 121 -2.57 9.16 9.49
C VAL A 121 -3.35 8.12 8.68
N PRO A 122 -3.19 8.05 7.36
CA PRO A 122 -3.83 7.04 6.52
C PRO A 122 -3.23 5.64 6.70
N LEU A 123 -4.06 4.63 6.44
CA LEU A 123 -3.64 3.25 6.20
C LEU A 123 -3.52 2.98 4.69
N ILE A 124 -2.32 2.59 4.25
CA ILE A 124 -2.04 2.11 2.90
C ILE A 124 -2.00 0.59 2.90
N VAL A 125 -2.80 -0.05 2.05
CA VAL A 125 -2.88 -1.51 1.95
C VAL A 125 -2.50 -2.00 0.56
N ASP A 126 -1.51 -2.87 0.46
CA ASP A 126 -1.23 -3.62 -0.76
C ASP A 126 -2.20 -4.81 -0.87
N ASN A 127 -3.09 -4.73 -1.86
CA ASN A 127 -4.14 -5.71 -2.12
C ASN A 127 -3.85 -6.60 -3.33
N THR A 128 -2.57 -6.71 -3.71
CA THR A 128 -2.16 -7.46 -4.91
C THR A 128 -2.61 -8.91 -4.87
N VAL A 129 -2.41 -9.62 -3.76
CA VAL A 129 -2.58 -11.08 -3.69
C VAL A 129 -4.03 -11.54 -3.76
N PRO A 130 -4.95 -11.06 -2.88
CA PRO A 130 -6.35 -11.45 -2.96
C PRO A 130 -7.07 -10.81 -4.15
N SER A 131 -6.57 -9.68 -4.67
CA SER A 131 -7.26 -8.79 -5.62
C SER A 131 -8.59 -8.24 -5.07
N PRO A 132 -9.21 -7.25 -5.74
CA PRO A 132 -10.51 -6.71 -5.32
C PRO A 132 -11.64 -7.76 -5.29
N TYR A 133 -11.42 -8.92 -5.96
CA TYR A 133 -12.40 -9.99 -6.02
C TYR A 133 -12.58 -10.71 -4.66
N LEU A 134 -11.51 -10.86 -3.87
CA LEU A 134 -11.55 -11.57 -2.59
C LEU A 134 -11.52 -10.64 -1.37
N CYS A 135 -10.93 -9.45 -1.49
CA CYS A 135 -10.84 -8.48 -0.40
C CYS A 135 -10.93 -7.07 -0.98
N ARG A 136 -11.73 -6.20 -0.37
CA ARG A 136 -11.77 -4.75 -0.67
C ARG A 136 -11.36 -3.98 0.60
N PRO A 137 -10.07 -3.65 0.79
CA PRO A 137 -9.57 -3.05 2.02
C PRO A 137 -10.26 -1.74 2.42
N ILE A 138 -10.78 -0.99 1.45
CA ILE A 138 -11.55 0.25 1.70
C ILE A 138 -12.77 -0.02 2.58
N GLU A 139 -13.46 -1.15 2.38
CA GLU A 139 -14.60 -1.56 3.22
C GLU A 139 -14.19 -1.93 4.66
N HIS A 140 -12.89 -2.13 4.88
CA HIS A 140 -12.28 -2.43 6.18
C HIS A 140 -11.53 -1.21 6.78
N GLY A 141 -11.67 -0.02 6.20
CA GLY A 141 -11.12 1.23 6.73
C GLY A 141 -9.75 1.63 6.17
N ALA A 142 -9.23 0.94 5.15
CA ALA A 142 -8.07 1.42 4.42
C ALA A 142 -8.39 2.74 3.68
N ASP A 143 -7.43 3.67 3.66
CA ASP A 143 -7.59 4.96 3.01
C ASP A 143 -7.02 4.95 1.58
N ILE A 144 -5.97 4.15 1.35
CA ILE A 144 -5.29 4.02 0.07
C ILE A 144 -5.04 2.53 -0.20
N VAL A 145 -5.35 2.05 -1.40
CA VAL A 145 -5.04 0.70 -1.83
C VAL A 145 -4.03 0.72 -2.96
N VAL A 146 -3.00 -0.12 -2.88
CA VAL A 146 -2.02 -0.28 -3.96
C VAL A 146 -2.06 -1.68 -4.54
N HIS A 147 -1.78 -1.77 -5.84
CA HIS A 147 -1.74 -3.03 -6.58
C HIS A 147 -0.51 -3.14 -7.45
N SER A 148 0.05 -4.35 -7.49
CA SER A 148 0.81 -4.84 -8.64
C SER A 148 -0.13 -5.50 -9.63
N LEU A 149 -0.65 -4.72 -10.59
CA LEU A 149 -1.49 -5.20 -11.69
C LEU A 149 -0.78 -6.27 -12.53
N THR A 150 0.55 -6.28 -12.51
CA THR A 150 1.42 -7.32 -13.09
C THR A 150 1.01 -8.75 -12.69
N LYS A 151 0.39 -8.92 -11.52
CA LYS A 151 0.03 -10.22 -10.95
C LYS A 151 -1.37 -10.64 -11.36
N TYR A 152 -2.29 -10.77 -10.41
CA TYR A 152 -3.57 -11.44 -10.62
C TYR A 152 -4.52 -10.66 -11.52
N MET A 153 -4.56 -9.32 -11.40
CA MET A 153 -5.44 -8.51 -12.25
C MET A 153 -5.00 -8.52 -13.72
N GLY A 154 -3.69 -8.51 -13.97
CA GLY A 154 -3.13 -8.70 -15.31
C GLY A 154 -3.20 -10.15 -15.78
N GLY A 155 -3.03 -11.13 -14.88
CA GLY A 155 -3.35 -12.56 -15.03
C GLY A 155 -2.50 -13.38 -16.01
N HIS A 156 -1.84 -12.74 -16.97
CA HIS A 156 -1.25 -13.42 -18.14
C HIS A 156 0.28 -13.38 -18.16
N GLY A 157 0.93 -12.73 -17.21
CA GLY A 157 2.40 -12.67 -17.11
C GLY A 157 3.09 -11.89 -18.24
N THR A 158 2.35 -11.06 -18.99
CA THR A 158 2.84 -10.36 -20.18
C THR A 158 3.14 -8.88 -19.96
N THR A 159 2.65 -8.30 -18.86
CA THR A 159 2.60 -6.84 -18.71
C THR A 159 2.93 -6.46 -17.28
N VAL A 160 3.83 -5.49 -17.13
CA VAL A 160 4.13 -4.86 -15.84
C VAL A 160 3.29 -3.60 -15.72
N ALA A 161 2.56 -3.49 -14.61
CA ALA A 161 1.75 -2.34 -14.27
C ALA A 161 1.47 -2.30 -12.77
N GLY A 162 1.08 -1.14 -12.27
CA GLY A 162 0.58 -0.94 -10.92
C GLY A 162 -0.58 0.04 -10.89
N ALA A 163 -1.28 0.11 -9.76
CA ALA A 163 -2.32 1.09 -9.52
C ALA A 163 -2.31 1.55 -8.06
N ILE A 164 -2.71 2.79 -7.86
CA ILE A 164 -3.09 3.36 -6.56
C ILE A 164 -4.58 3.66 -6.65
N VAL A 165 -5.37 3.24 -5.67
CA VAL A 165 -6.80 3.53 -5.52
C VAL A 165 -7.00 4.35 -4.27
#